data_AF-A0AAD9N8J7-F1
#
_entry.id   AF-A0AAD9N8J7-F1
#
_cell.length_a   1.000
_cell.length_b   1.000
_cell.length_c   1.000
_cell.angle_alpha   90.00
_cell.angle_beta   90.00
_cell.angle_gamma   90.00
#
_symmetry.space_group_name_H-M   'P 1'
#
loop_
_entity.id
_entity.type
_entity.pdbx_description
1 polymer ?
#
loop_
_entity_poly.entity_id
_entity_poly.type
_entity_poly.pdbx_seq_one_letter_code
_entity_poly.pdbx_strand_id
1 'polypeptide(L)'
;MYTKKASYKTTVRWECSQKCSKQCKGSLTTDTEMARVIRSSAHSNDGSKVTVAAIKVRVTLKDQVSSSRGTLAQLLSNHTATVPIEVRAAIGQRESVKRTVRREKAKSFPADAAPIIFKQLYVIHVSLRESAVSCIYGFLSGKSQNTYEEFLQAILDGCSNLGYQPDPTTIVTDFEQACITVVSTALGPHAPGVLLSPNSKYFAEDSGTWNSYSVLLRGRCEALLWNVRWPYLSAHV
;
A
#
# COMPACT_ATOMS: atom_id res chain seq x y z
N MET A 1 28.83 16.38 10.66
CA MET A 1 27.48 15.98 11.16
C MET A 1 27.65 14.91 12.23
N TYR A 2 26.88 15.00 13.31
CA TYR A 2 26.87 14.03 14.40
C TYR A 2 25.61 13.15 14.35
N THR A 3 25.73 11.87 14.73
CA THR A 3 24.61 10.92 14.88
C THR A 3 24.53 10.42 16.32
N LYS A 4 23.31 10.21 16.84
CA LYS A 4 23.09 9.73 18.20
C LYS A 4 23.63 8.31 18.34
N LYS A 5 24.51 8.08 19.32
CA LYS A 5 25.08 6.76 19.61
C LYS A 5 24.45 6.11 20.83
N ALA A 6 24.28 6.88 21.90
CA ALA A 6 23.70 6.39 23.15
C ALA A 6 22.97 7.50 23.89
N SER A 7 21.91 7.15 24.60
CA SER A 7 21.20 8.02 25.54
C SER A 7 21.43 7.49 26.95
N TYR A 8 21.88 8.35 27.85
CA TYR A 8 22.00 8.08 29.27
C TYR A 8 20.96 8.90 30.05
N LYS A 9 20.88 8.69 31.38
CA LYS A 9 19.90 9.39 32.23
C LYS A 9 19.99 10.93 32.11
N THR A 10 21.20 11.46 32.03
CA THR A 10 21.45 12.92 32.08
C THR A 10 22.15 13.47 30.83
N THR A 11 22.58 12.60 29.91
CA THR A 11 23.40 13.01 28.76
C THR A 11 23.10 12.18 27.53
N VAL A 12 23.36 12.76 26.36
CA VAL A 12 23.31 12.06 25.08
C VAL A 12 24.70 12.09 24.45
N ARG A 13 25.20 10.91 24.07
CA ARG A 13 26.46 10.77 23.34
C ARG A 13 26.20 10.70 21.85
N TRP A 14 26.90 11.57 21.13
CA TRP A 14 26.87 11.69 19.68
C TRP A 14 28.26 11.40 19.11
N GLU A 15 28.29 10.79 17.94
CA GLU A 15 29.53 10.48 17.22
C GLU A 15 29.47 11.02 15.80
N CYS A 16 30.62 11.34 15.22
CA CYS A 16 30.67 11.81 13.84
C CYS A 16 30.07 10.76 12.90
N SER A 17 29.22 11.19 11.96
CA SER A 17 28.61 10.30 10.96
C SER A 17 29.66 9.64 10.04
N GLN A 18 30.85 10.21 9.96
CA GLN A 18 31.99 9.67 9.20
C GLN A 18 32.94 8.83 10.06
N LYS A 19 32.53 8.43 11.27
CA LYS A 19 33.37 7.62 12.16
C LYS A 19 33.74 6.27 11.53
N CYS A 20 32.81 5.57 10.90
CA CYS A 20 33.12 4.29 10.25
C CYS A 20 33.79 4.47 8.88
N SER A 21 33.39 5.48 8.10
CA SER A 21 33.90 5.68 6.73
C SER A 21 35.26 6.37 6.66
N LYS A 22 35.57 7.27 7.60
CA LYS A 22 36.84 8.02 7.65
C LYS A 22 37.58 7.87 8.98
N GLN A 23 37.22 6.87 9.79
CA GLN A 23 37.81 6.63 11.12
C GLN A 23 37.80 7.88 12.02
N CYS A 24 36.80 8.74 11.85
CA CYS A 24 36.74 10.04 12.50
C CYS A 24 36.48 9.90 14.01
N LYS A 25 37.36 10.47 14.84
CA LYS A 25 37.27 10.44 16.32
C LYS A 25 36.42 11.58 16.92
N GLY A 26 35.72 12.35 16.07
CA GLY A 26 34.82 13.41 16.53
C GLY A 26 33.65 12.84 17.34
N SER A 27 33.44 13.39 18.52
CA SER A 27 32.39 13.02 19.46
C SER A 27 31.87 14.26 20.18
N LEU A 28 30.59 14.23 20.51
CA LEU A 28 29.90 15.32 21.20
C LEU A 28 29.04 14.70 22.30
N THR A 29 29.02 15.31 23.47
CA THR A 29 28.12 14.94 24.57
C THR A 29 27.30 16.16 24.93
N THR A 30 25.98 16.03 24.84
CA THR A 30 25.03 17.06 25.25
C THR A 30 24.29 16.59 26.49
N ASP A 31 23.58 17.51 27.13
CA ASP A 31 22.49 17.18 28.04
C ASP A 31 21.34 16.46 27.30
N THR A 32 20.39 15.93 28.07
CA THR A 32 19.23 15.19 27.53
C THR A 32 18.32 16.05 26.65
N GLU A 33 18.17 17.34 26.97
CA GLU A 33 17.34 18.30 26.22
C GLU A 33 18.06 18.89 25.00
N MET A 34 19.34 18.55 24.81
CA MET A 34 20.19 19.09 23.76
C MET A 34 20.36 20.62 23.83
N ALA A 35 20.07 21.24 24.98
CA ALA A 35 20.19 22.67 25.21
C ALA A 35 21.65 23.12 25.39
N ARG A 36 22.52 22.23 25.89
CA ARG A 36 23.91 22.55 26.20
C ARG A 36 24.87 21.43 25.81
N VAL A 37 25.98 21.84 25.19
CA VAL A 37 27.14 20.98 24.97
C VAL A 37 27.92 20.83 26.28
N ILE A 38 28.10 19.58 26.72
CA ILE A 38 28.87 19.23 27.94
C ILE A 38 30.32 18.94 27.56
N ARG A 39 30.56 18.18 26.49
CA ARG A 39 31.91 17.86 25.98
C ARG A 39 31.89 17.77 24.46
N SER A 40 32.98 18.21 23.82
CA SER A 40 33.19 18.05 22.39
C SER A 40 34.65 17.69 22.11
N SER A 41 34.88 16.72 21.23
CA SER A 41 36.20 16.48 20.64
C SER A 41 36.25 17.08 19.24
N ALA A 42 37.30 17.88 18.98
CA ALA A 42 37.50 18.49 17.68
C ALA A 42 37.78 17.43 16.59
N HIS A 43 37.32 17.71 15.37
CA HIS A 43 37.61 16.92 14.19
C HIS A 43 37.65 17.82 12.94
N SER A 44 38.51 17.48 11.97
CA SER A 44 38.79 18.32 10.80
C SER A 44 37.75 18.24 9.68
N ASN A 45 36.67 17.47 9.84
CA ASN A 45 35.70 17.24 8.78
C ASN A 45 34.46 18.10 9.04
N ASP A 46 34.36 19.24 8.36
CA ASP A 46 33.17 20.06 8.44
C ASP A 46 31.97 19.33 7.81
N GLY A 47 30.80 19.48 8.41
CA GLY A 47 29.58 18.90 7.88
C GLY A 47 29.09 19.73 6.70
N SER A 48 28.94 19.12 5.52
CA SER A 48 28.33 19.83 4.39
C SER A 48 26.92 20.29 4.75
N LYS A 49 26.70 21.61 4.74
CA LYS A 49 25.39 22.25 4.96
C LYS A 49 24.35 21.70 3.99
N VAL A 50 24.75 21.41 2.76
CA VAL A 50 23.92 20.80 1.71
C VAL A 50 23.44 19.41 2.13
N THR A 51 24.32 18.57 2.66
CA THR A 51 23.97 17.22 3.14
C THR A 51 23.00 17.28 4.33
N VAL A 52 23.21 18.21 5.26
CA VAL A 52 22.31 18.41 6.40
C VAL A 52 20.92 18.86 5.93
N ALA A 53 20.85 19.81 5.00
CA ALA A 53 19.59 20.26 4.42
C ALA A 53 18.85 19.11 3.69
N ALA A 54 19.58 18.30 2.91
CA ALA A 54 19.00 17.15 2.21
C ALA A 54 18.41 16.11 3.19
N ILE A 55 19.10 15.85 4.29
CA ILE A 55 18.61 14.95 5.35
C ILE A 55 17.34 15.52 5.99
N LYS A 56 17.30 16.82 6.30
CA LYS A 56 16.10 17.48 6.85
C LYS A 56 14.90 17.32 5.91
N VAL A 57 15.08 17.57 4.61
CA VAL A 57 14.02 17.38 3.60
C VAL A 57 13.49 15.95 3.62
N ARG A 58 14.38 14.94 3.69
CA ARG A 58 13.97 13.54 3.77
C ARG A 58 13.18 13.23 5.04
N VAL A 59 13.56 13.79 6.18
CA VAL A 59 12.84 13.61 7.45
C VAL A 59 11.46 14.25 7.36
N THR A 60 11.37 15.51 6.94
CA THR A 60 10.09 16.21 6.77
C THR A 60 9.17 15.50 5.78
N LEU A 61 9.70 14.96 4.69
CA LEU A 61 8.93 14.14 3.75
C LEU A 61 8.34 12.90 4.44
N LYS A 62 9.09 12.22 5.31
CA LYS A 62 8.57 11.06 6.05
C LYS A 62 7.46 11.46 7.02
N ASP A 63 7.63 12.56 7.75
CA ASP A 63 6.65 13.02 8.73
C ASP A 63 5.33 13.46 8.07
N GLN A 64 5.43 14.15 6.93
CA GLN A 64 4.25 14.58 6.16
C GLN A 64 3.54 13.41 5.47
N VAL A 65 4.26 12.34 5.15
CA VAL A 65 3.66 11.16 4.51
C VAL A 65 2.72 10.41 5.44
N SER A 66 2.99 10.44 6.75
CA SER A 66 2.09 9.84 7.74
C SER A 66 0.81 10.65 7.95
N SER A 67 0.80 11.94 7.63
CA SER A 67 -0.31 12.87 7.92
C SER A 67 -1.06 13.39 6.69
N SER A 68 -0.47 13.32 5.48
CA SER A 68 -1.06 13.93 4.28
C SER A 68 -1.79 12.94 3.36
N ARG A 69 -2.88 13.41 2.75
CA ARG A 69 -3.70 12.69 1.76
C ARG A 69 -3.17 12.80 0.31
N GLY A 70 -2.07 13.53 0.08
CA GLY A 70 -1.52 13.75 -1.27
C GLY A 70 -0.74 12.56 -1.85
N THR A 71 -0.63 12.52 -3.18
CA THR A 71 0.18 11.51 -3.87
C THR A 71 1.66 11.77 -3.63
N LEU A 72 2.44 10.70 -3.48
CA LEU A 72 3.89 10.76 -3.23
C LEU A 72 4.65 11.64 -4.24
N ALA A 73 4.25 11.57 -5.51
CA ALA A 73 4.84 12.39 -6.56
C ALA A 73 4.63 13.89 -6.32
N GLN A 74 3.45 14.29 -5.82
CA GLN A 74 3.11 15.68 -5.53
C GLN A 74 3.91 16.20 -4.33
N LEU A 75 3.97 15.43 -3.23
CA LEU A 75 4.75 15.80 -2.04
C LEU A 75 6.23 15.98 -2.37
N LEU A 76 6.80 15.04 -3.12
CA LEU A 76 8.20 15.14 -3.55
C LEU A 76 8.41 16.33 -4.50
N SER A 77 7.48 16.59 -5.42
CA SER A 77 7.55 17.75 -6.31
C SER A 77 7.57 19.07 -5.53
N ASN A 78 6.68 19.23 -4.56
CA ASN A 78 6.57 20.45 -3.75
C ASN A 78 7.85 20.71 -2.92
N HIS A 79 8.41 19.65 -2.31
CA HIS A 79 9.66 19.77 -1.55
C HIS A 79 10.89 19.98 -2.43
N THR A 80 10.94 19.38 -3.63
CA THR A 80 12.06 19.61 -4.54
C THR A 80 12.01 20.96 -5.24
N ALA A 81 10.82 21.55 -5.40
CA ALA A 81 10.67 22.87 -6.02
C ALA A 81 11.19 24.02 -5.13
N THR A 82 11.08 23.86 -3.81
CA THR A 82 11.48 24.87 -2.81
C THR A 82 12.96 24.82 -2.42
N VAL A 83 13.67 23.79 -2.86
CA VAL A 83 15.00 23.44 -2.37
C VAL A 83 16.07 23.74 -3.45
N PRO A 84 17.24 24.32 -3.09
CA PRO A 84 18.32 24.61 -4.04
C PRO A 84 18.81 23.37 -4.80
N ILE A 85 19.33 23.56 -6.02
CA ILE A 85 19.70 22.46 -6.92
C ILE A 85 20.74 21.51 -6.35
N GLU A 86 21.70 22.03 -5.57
CA GLU A 86 22.73 21.24 -4.89
C GLU A 86 22.12 20.29 -3.85
N VAL A 87 21.13 20.79 -3.09
CA VAL A 87 20.44 20.01 -2.07
C VAL A 87 19.55 18.96 -2.74
N ARG A 88 18.89 19.30 -3.87
CA ARG A 88 18.15 18.33 -4.68
C ARG A 88 19.01 17.16 -5.15
N ALA A 89 20.23 17.45 -5.61
CA ALA A 89 21.17 16.41 -6.00
C ALA A 89 21.59 15.54 -4.80
N ALA A 90 21.78 16.15 -3.63
CA ALA A 90 22.18 15.46 -2.40
C ALA A 90 21.06 14.66 -1.70
N ILE A 91 19.78 14.91 -2.01
CA ILE A 91 18.64 14.12 -1.50
C ILE A 91 18.69 12.67 -1.98
N GLY A 92 19.34 12.42 -3.12
CA GLY A 92 19.50 11.12 -3.75
C GLY A 92 18.55 10.92 -4.94
N GLN A 93 18.65 9.74 -5.57
CA GLN A 93 17.86 9.43 -6.76
C GLN A 93 16.35 9.40 -6.45
N ARG A 94 15.56 10.01 -7.33
CA ARG A 94 14.09 10.16 -7.17
C ARG A 94 13.39 8.84 -6.84
N GLU A 95 13.77 7.75 -7.50
CA GLU A 95 13.18 6.42 -7.27
C GLU A 95 13.56 5.81 -5.91
N SER A 96 14.79 6.04 -5.43
CA SER A 96 15.22 5.60 -4.09
C SER A 96 14.44 6.32 -2.99
N VAL A 97 14.21 7.63 -3.17
CA VAL A 97 13.38 8.43 -2.27
C VAL A 97 11.93 7.94 -2.31
N LYS A 98 11.35 7.75 -3.50
CA LYS A 98 10.01 7.19 -3.64
C LYS A 98 9.87 5.83 -2.94
N ARG A 99 10.83 4.93 -3.12
CA ARG A 99 10.84 3.60 -2.48
C ARG A 99 10.88 3.71 -0.96
N THR A 100 11.73 4.60 -0.42
CA THR A 100 11.80 4.85 1.02
C THR A 100 10.46 5.32 1.56
N VAL A 101 9.81 6.25 0.86
CA VAL A 101 8.55 6.83 1.31
C VAL A 101 7.38 5.85 1.19
N ARG A 102 7.31 5.05 0.12
CA ARG A 102 6.34 3.94 0.00
C ARG A 102 6.45 2.98 1.19
N ARG A 103 7.68 2.65 1.61
CA ARG A 103 7.90 1.81 2.79
C ARG A 103 7.41 2.47 4.09
N GLU A 104 7.56 3.79 4.25
CA GLU A 104 7.01 4.49 5.41
C GLU A 104 5.47 4.54 5.39
N LYS A 105 4.83 4.78 4.22
CA LYS A 105 3.36 4.65 4.08
C LYS A 105 2.90 3.25 4.45
N ALA A 106 3.60 2.21 4.01
CA ALA A 106 3.25 0.83 4.34
C ALA A 106 3.32 0.52 5.86
N LYS A 107 3.95 1.36 6.68
CA LYS A 107 3.90 1.22 8.15
C LYS A 107 2.63 1.82 8.75
N SER A 108 2.08 2.86 8.13
CA SER A 108 0.86 3.53 8.59
C SER A 108 -0.41 2.94 7.97
N PHE A 109 -0.29 2.30 6.80
CA PHE A 109 -1.37 1.50 6.25
C PHE A 109 -1.46 0.17 7.01
N PRO A 110 -2.68 -0.26 7.44
CA PRO A 110 -2.85 -1.61 7.96
C PRO A 110 -2.39 -2.61 6.91
N ALA A 111 -1.63 -3.62 7.34
CA ALA A 111 -1.05 -4.63 6.46
C ALA A 111 -2.11 -5.38 5.63
N ASP A 112 -3.36 -5.39 6.11
CA ASP A 112 -4.49 -6.02 5.49
C ASP A 112 -5.62 -5.00 5.31
N ALA A 113 -6.16 -4.89 4.10
CA ALA A 113 -7.34 -4.07 3.80
C ALA A 113 -8.64 -4.62 4.45
N ALA A 114 -8.53 -5.74 5.18
CA ALA A 114 -9.61 -6.37 5.91
C ALA A 114 -9.56 -5.98 7.40
N PRO A 115 -10.71 -5.74 8.05
CA PRO A 115 -10.78 -5.65 9.51
C PRO A 115 -10.17 -6.90 10.16
N ILE A 116 -9.59 -6.76 11.35
CA ILE A 116 -8.81 -7.82 12.06
C ILE A 116 -9.57 -9.15 12.19
N ILE A 117 -10.90 -9.12 12.20
CA ILE A 117 -11.77 -10.30 12.33
C ILE A 117 -11.79 -11.14 11.04
N PHE A 118 -11.44 -10.54 9.90
CA PHE A 118 -11.43 -11.17 8.59
C PHE A 118 -10.01 -11.27 8.04
N LYS A 119 -9.71 -12.37 7.34
CA LYS A 119 -8.38 -12.59 6.77
C LYS A 119 -8.19 -11.90 5.42
N GLN A 120 -9.28 -11.60 4.70
CA GLN A 120 -9.20 -10.91 3.41
C GLN A 120 -10.52 -10.22 3.02
N LEU A 121 -10.38 -9.15 2.24
CA LEU A 121 -11.46 -8.55 1.44
C LEU A 121 -11.37 -9.14 0.03
N TYR A 122 -12.43 -9.78 -0.42
CA TYR A 122 -12.57 -10.34 -1.75
C TYR A 122 -13.50 -9.47 -2.59
N VAL A 123 -13.11 -9.14 -3.82
CA VAL A 123 -13.87 -8.25 -4.71
C VAL A 123 -14.09 -8.94 -6.05
N ILE A 124 -15.35 -8.99 -6.50
CA ILE A 124 -15.71 -9.50 -7.82
C ILE A 124 -15.97 -8.32 -8.73
N HIS A 125 -15.22 -8.30 -9.84
CA HIS A 125 -15.38 -7.31 -10.89
C HIS A 125 -16.08 -7.93 -12.10
N VAL A 126 -16.97 -7.15 -12.71
CA VAL A 126 -17.60 -7.48 -13.99
C VAL A 126 -17.05 -6.52 -15.03
N SER A 127 -16.64 -7.05 -16.18
CA SER A 127 -16.23 -6.19 -17.30
C SER A 127 -17.45 -5.63 -18.00
N LEU A 128 -17.49 -4.31 -18.12
CA LEU A 128 -18.49 -3.56 -18.86
C LEU A 128 -17.77 -2.74 -19.94
N ARG A 129 -17.83 -3.24 -21.19
CA ARG A 129 -17.16 -2.67 -22.37
C ARG A 129 -15.63 -2.58 -22.18
N GLU A 130 -15.10 -1.38 -21.99
CA GLU A 130 -13.68 -1.07 -21.82
C GLU A 130 -13.31 -0.80 -20.35
N SER A 131 -14.22 -1.08 -19.41
CA SER A 131 -14.04 -0.80 -17.99
C SER A 131 -14.38 -2.01 -17.13
N ALA A 132 -13.75 -2.12 -15.96
CA ALA A 132 -14.12 -3.11 -14.95
C ALA A 132 -14.89 -2.42 -13.82
N VAL A 133 -16.07 -2.94 -13.48
CA VAL A 133 -16.93 -2.42 -12.42
C VAL A 133 -16.90 -3.41 -11.26
N SER A 134 -16.60 -2.92 -10.05
CA SER A 134 -16.72 -3.72 -8.82
C SER A 134 -18.19 -3.95 -8.51
N CYS A 135 -18.64 -5.20 -8.57
CA CYS A 135 -20.04 -5.53 -8.35
C CYS A 135 -20.30 -6.09 -6.95
N ILE A 136 -19.33 -6.81 -6.38
CA ILE A 136 -19.49 -7.50 -5.11
C ILE A 136 -18.24 -7.34 -4.27
N TYR A 137 -18.43 -7.04 -2.98
CA TYR A 137 -17.40 -7.01 -1.96
C TYR A 137 -17.77 -8.03 -0.87
N GLY A 138 -16.83 -8.89 -0.49
CA GLY A 138 -17.03 -9.91 0.54
C GLY A 138 -15.87 -9.94 1.53
N PHE A 139 -16.19 -9.94 2.82
CA PHE A 139 -15.19 -10.20 3.85
C PHE A 139 -15.11 -11.70 4.12
N LEU A 140 -13.93 -12.28 3.95
CA LEU A 140 -13.71 -13.71 4.16
C LEU A 140 -12.90 -13.96 5.43
N SER A 141 -13.37 -14.91 6.24
CA SER A 141 -12.71 -15.37 7.46
C SER A 141 -11.47 -16.23 7.17
N GLY A 142 -11.34 -16.74 5.95
CA GLY A 142 -10.30 -17.66 5.52
C GLY A 142 -10.06 -17.69 4.01
N LYS A 143 -9.06 -18.49 3.62
CA LYS A 143 -8.69 -18.84 2.24
C LYS A 143 -8.92 -20.34 1.97
N SER A 144 -9.78 -20.99 2.77
CA SER A 144 -10.09 -22.41 2.60
C SER A 144 -11.16 -22.59 1.52
N GLN A 145 -11.22 -23.79 0.95
CA GLN A 145 -12.24 -24.15 -0.04
C GLN A 145 -13.65 -23.89 0.48
N ASN A 146 -13.97 -24.37 1.69
CA ASN A 146 -15.28 -24.14 2.33
C ASN A 146 -15.63 -22.64 2.45
N THR A 147 -14.64 -21.77 2.73
CA THR A 147 -14.89 -20.32 2.81
C THR A 147 -15.30 -19.75 1.45
N TYR A 148 -14.66 -20.22 0.38
CA TYR A 148 -15.00 -19.82 -0.99
C TYR A 148 -16.34 -20.41 -1.46
N GLU A 149 -16.67 -21.64 -1.04
CA GLU A 149 -17.96 -22.28 -1.33
C GLU A 149 -19.11 -21.50 -0.72
N GLU A 150 -19.02 -21.20 0.58
CA GLU A 150 -20.03 -20.39 1.29
C GLU A 150 -20.20 -19.01 0.64
N PHE A 151 -19.08 -18.36 0.28
CA PHE A 151 -19.12 -17.05 -0.36
C PHE A 151 -19.77 -17.09 -1.75
N LEU A 152 -19.37 -18.02 -2.61
CA LEU A 152 -19.90 -18.13 -3.96
C LEU A 152 -21.36 -18.58 -3.95
N GLN A 153 -21.72 -19.52 -3.08
CA GLN A 153 -23.10 -19.98 -2.93
C GLN A 153 -24.03 -18.83 -2.50
N ALA A 154 -23.61 -18.01 -1.53
CA ALA A 154 -24.40 -16.85 -1.11
C ALA A 154 -24.66 -15.85 -2.25
N ILE A 155 -23.71 -15.70 -3.18
CA ILE A 155 -23.87 -14.87 -4.37
C ILE A 155 -24.87 -15.51 -5.35
N LEU A 156 -24.72 -16.81 -5.63
CA LEU A 156 -25.61 -17.53 -6.55
C LEU A 156 -27.05 -17.57 -6.04
N ASP A 157 -27.24 -17.77 -4.74
CA ASP A 157 -28.54 -17.72 -4.08
C ASP A 157 -29.13 -16.31 -4.19
N GLY A 158 -28.32 -15.26 -3.93
CA GLY A 158 -28.72 -13.87 -4.11
C GLY A 158 -29.16 -13.55 -5.53
N CYS A 159 -28.43 -14.02 -6.54
CA CYS A 159 -28.81 -13.89 -7.95
C CYS A 159 -30.12 -14.62 -8.24
N SER A 160 -30.26 -15.87 -7.78
CA SER A 160 -31.45 -16.70 -8.00
C SER A 160 -32.70 -16.09 -7.40
N ASN A 161 -32.59 -15.52 -6.18
CA ASN A 161 -33.67 -14.79 -5.51
C ASN A 161 -34.12 -13.54 -6.28
N LEU A 162 -33.24 -12.96 -7.10
CA LEU A 162 -33.54 -11.84 -7.97
C LEU A 162 -34.00 -12.28 -9.38
N GLY A 163 -34.12 -13.60 -9.62
CA GLY A 163 -34.49 -14.15 -10.92
C GLY A 163 -33.35 -14.17 -11.95
N TYR A 164 -32.10 -14.06 -11.50
CA TYR A 164 -30.91 -14.11 -12.35
C TYR A 164 -30.15 -15.42 -12.17
N GLN A 165 -29.68 -15.99 -13.28
CA GLN A 165 -28.76 -17.12 -13.28
C GLN A 165 -27.48 -16.70 -13.98
N PRO A 166 -26.38 -16.45 -13.24
CA PRO A 166 -25.14 -16.00 -13.84
C PRO A 166 -24.49 -17.13 -14.64
N ASP A 167 -24.16 -16.85 -15.91
CA ASP A 167 -23.49 -17.77 -16.83
C ASP A 167 -22.27 -17.07 -17.47
N PRO A 168 -21.15 -16.96 -16.73
CA PRO A 168 -19.94 -16.32 -17.23
C PRO A 168 -19.28 -17.13 -18.35
N THR A 169 -19.02 -16.48 -19.48
CA THR A 169 -18.22 -17.06 -20.56
C THR A 169 -16.73 -17.20 -20.18
N THR A 170 -16.23 -16.35 -19.29
CA THR A 170 -14.83 -16.37 -18.87
C THR A 170 -14.76 -15.98 -17.41
N ILE A 171 -13.81 -16.56 -16.67
CA ILE A 171 -13.55 -16.21 -15.27
C ILE A 171 -12.03 -16.06 -15.10
N VAL A 172 -11.60 -14.94 -14.52
CA VAL A 172 -10.22 -14.74 -14.08
C VAL A 172 -10.26 -14.70 -12.57
N THR A 173 -9.44 -15.52 -11.96
CA THR A 173 -9.28 -15.56 -10.51
C THR A 173 -7.80 -15.56 -10.18
N ASP A 174 -7.49 -15.37 -8.90
CA ASP A 174 -6.14 -15.54 -8.40
C ASP A 174 -5.71 -17.02 -8.47
N PHE A 175 -4.41 -17.28 -8.29
CA PHE A 175 -3.85 -18.64 -8.31
C PHE A 175 -4.23 -19.48 -7.08
N GLU A 176 -5.23 -19.07 -6.29
CA GLU A 176 -5.65 -19.85 -5.12
C GLU A 176 -6.43 -21.09 -5.55
N GLN A 177 -5.80 -22.25 -5.41
CA GLN A 177 -6.37 -23.54 -5.83
C GLN A 177 -7.76 -23.79 -5.22
N ALA A 178 -7.95 -23.39 -3.96
CA ALA A 178 -9.23 -23.48 -3.28
C ALA A 178 -10.34 -22.69 -4.01
N CYS A 179 -10.06 -21.46 -4.45
CA CYS A 179 -11.01 -20.65 -5.20
C CYS A 179 -11.29 -21.26 -6.59
N ILE A 180 -10.24 -21.66 -7.31
CA ILE A 180 -10.35 -22.26 -8.66
C ILE A 180 -11.26 -23.49 -8.64
N THR A 181 -11.05 -24.39 -7.68
CA THR A 181 -11.88 -25.60 -7.54
C THR A 181 -13.34 -25.25 -7.35
N VAL A 182 -13.66 -24.35 -6.41
CA VAL A 182 -15.04 -23.94 -6.11
C VAL A 182 -15.72 -23.31 -7.31
N VAL A 183 -15.04 -22.37 -7.97
CA VAL A 183 -15.56 -21.69 -9.17
C VAL A 183 -15.85 -22.70 -10.27
N SER A 184 -14.94 -23.64 -10.52
CA SER A 184 -15.11 -24.66 -11.56
C SER A 184 -16.27 -25.61 -11.29
N THR A 185 -16.51 -25.94 -10.02
CA THR A 185 -17.62 -26.82 -9.61
C THR A 185 -18.96 -26.09 -9.67
N ALA A 186 -19.03 -24.84 -9.20
CA ALA A 186 -20.27 -24.10 -9.06
C ALA A 186 -20.79 -23.49 -10.38
N LEU A 187 -19.89 -23.04 -11.26
CA LEU A 187 -20.24 -22.35 -12.51
C LEU A 187 -20.00 -23.22 -13.76
N GLY A 188 -19.56 -24.47 -13.57
CA GLY A 188 -19.45 -25.50 -14.60
C GLY A 188 -18.20 -25.42 -15.49
N PRO A 189 -17.88 -26.52 -16.22
CA PRO A 189 -16.71 -26.62 -17.09
C PRO A 189 -16.84 -25.85 -18.44
N HIS A 190 -17.98 -25.20 -18.69
CA HIS A 190 -18.26 -24.51 -19.95
C HIS A 190 -17.68 -23.09 -20.05
N ALA A 191 -17.04 -22.56 -18.99
CA ALA A 191 -16.24 -21.34 -19.06
C ALA A 191 -14.87 -21.68 -19.69
N PRO A 192 -14.63 -21.44 -21.00
CA PRO A 192 -13.37 -21.79 -21.63
C PRO A 192 -12.34 -20.76 -21.17
N GLY A 193 -11.49 -21.14 -20.21
CA GLY A 193 -10.34 -20.37 -19.77
C GLY A 193 -10.54 -19.70 -18.43
N VAL A 194 -10.28 -20.45 -17.35
CA VAL A 194 -9.81 -19.86 -16.10
C VAL A 194 -8.41 -19.33 -16.35
N LEU A 195 -8.31 -18.04 -16.69
CA LEU A 195 -7.02 -17.39 -16.88
C LEU A 195 -6.47 -17.00 -15.50
N LEU A 196 -5.33 -17.61 -15.15
CA LEU A 196 -4.68 -17.40 -13.87
C LEU A 196 -3.86 -16.10 -13.92
N SER A 197 -4.17 -15.13 -13.05
CA SER A 197 -3.49 -13.82 -13.05
C SER A 197 -2.21 -13.81 -12.20
N PRO A 198 -1.01 -13.59 -12.79
CA PRO A 198 0.24 -13.63 -12.04
C PRO A 198 0.47 -12.30 -11.33
N ASN A 199 0.31 -12.35 -10.02
CA ASN A 199 0.63 -11.34 -9.01
C ASN A 199 -0.50 -10.37 -8.63
N SER A 200 -1.15 -10.71 -7.50
CA SER A 200 -1.85 -9.79 -6.60
C SER A 200 -0.87 -8.86 -5.87
N LYS A 201 -0.16 -7.99 -6.60
CA LYS A 201 0.57 -6.86 -5.99
C LYS A 201 0.42 -5.64 -6.89
N TYR A 202 -0.36 -4.67 -6.40
CA TYR A 202 -0.54 -3.30 -6.90
C TYR A 202 -1.52 -3.13 -8.08
N PHE A 203 -2.78 -2.83 -7.75
CA PHE A 203 -3.59 -1.94 -8.59
C PHE A 203 -3.40 -0.51 -8.07
N ALA A 204 -2.52 0.22 -8.75
CA ALA A 204 -2.47 1.68 -8.64
C ALA A 204 -3.00 2.23 -9.96
N GLU A 205 -4.02 3.08 -9.87
CA GLU A 205 -4.42 3.99 -10.93
C GLU A 205 -3.18 4.80 -11.34
N ASP A 206 -2.67 4.60 -12.55
CA ASP A 206 -2.12 5.64 -13.41
C ASP A 206 -1.54 5.03 -14.68
N SER A 207 -1.76 5.75 -15.80
CA SER A 207 -1.26 5.56 -17.16
C SER A 207 -1.99 4.54 -18.03
N GLY A 208 -2.82 5.10 -18.92
CA GLY A 208 -3.42 4.40 -20.04
C GLY A 208 -2.35 3.87 -20.99
N THR A 209 -2.18 2.56 -20.96
CA THR A 209 -1.87 1.70 -22.10
C THR A 209 -2.39 0.32 -21.73
N TRP A 210 -3.52 -0.05 -22.33
CA TRP A 210 -4.14 -1.37 -22.17
C TRP A 210 -3.32 -2.39 -22.96
N ASN A 211 -2.53 -3.19 -22.26
CA ASN A 211 -2.01 -4.45 -22.81
C ASN A 211 -2.65 -5.61 -22.06
N SER A 212 -3.80 -6.01 -22.62
CA SER A 212 -4.40 -7.34 -22.68
C SER A 212 -4.75 -8.08 -21.37
N TYR A 213 -5.80 -8.89 -21.50
CA TYR A 213 -6.37 -9.86 -20.57
C TYR A 213 -7.44 -9.31 -19.60
N SER A 214 -8.64 -9.06 -20.17
CA SER A 214 -9.88 -8.76 -19.46
C SER A 214 -10.91 -9.88 -19.66
N VAL A 215 -11.71 -10.16 -18.62
CA VAL A 215 -12.78 -11.17 -18.63
C VAL A 215 -14.06 -10.58 -19.19
N LEU A 216 -14.65 -11.20 -20.21
CA LEU A 216 -15.99 -10.86 -20.70
C LEU A 216 -17.05 -11.64 -19.90
N LEU A 217 -17.89 -10.90 -19.18
CA LEU A 217 -19.22 -11.35 -18.75
C LEU A 217 -20.22 -10.62 -19.68
N ARG A 218 -20.43 -11.14 -20.89
CA ARG A 218 -21.49 -10.62 -21.78
C ARG A 218 -22.82 -11.26 -21.37
N GLY A 219 -23.50 -10.63 -20.43
CA GLY A 219 -24.88 -10.93 -20.08
C GLY A 219 -25.54 -9.68 -19.52
N ARG A 220 -26.75 -9.37 -19.98
CA ARG A 220 -27.54 -8.20 -19.57
C ARG A 220 -27.72 -8.16 -18.04
N CYS A 221 -26.81 -7.48 -17.33
CA CYS A 221 -26.88 -7.23 -15.89
C CYS A 221 -27.09 -5.74 -15.61
N GLU A 222 -28.06 -5.10 -16.29
CA GLU A 222 -28.41 -3.69 -16.02
C GLU A 222 -29.07 -3.48 -14.64
N ALA A 223 -29.45 -4.54 -13.92
CA ALA A 223 -30.30 -4.43 -12.73
C ALA A 223 -29.60 -4.61 -11.37
N LEU A 224 -28.34 -5.04 -11.31
CA LEU A 224 -27.67 -5.30 -10.02
C LEU A 224 -27.12 -4.04 -9.33
N LEU A 225 -27.29 -2.85 -9.92
CA LEU A 225 -26.63 -1.63 -9.45
C LEU A 225 -27.30 -0.93 -8.24
N TRP A 226 -28.49 -1.35 -7.76
CA TRP A 226 -29.22 -0.52 -6.78
C TRP A 226 -29.99 -1.23 -5.66
N ASN A 227 -29.89 -2.55 -5.43
CA ASN A 227 -30.81 -3.22 -4.49
C ASN A 227 -30.25 -4.31 -3.55
N VAL A 228 -28.96 -4.27 -3.19
CA VAL A 228 -28.50 -5.05 -2.02
C VAL A 228 -28.74 -4.24 -0.75
N ARG A 229 -29.99 -4.23 -0.29
CA ARG A 229 -30.38 -3.71 1.03
C ARG A 229 -29.89 -4.71 2.09
N TRP A 230 -28.76 -4.42 2.73
CA TRP A 230 -28.25 -5.20 3.86
C TRP A 230 -29.26 -5.18 5.02
N PRO A 231 -29.76 -6.32 5.54
CA PRO A 231 -30.77 -6.33 6.59
C PRO A 231 -30.24 -6.17 8.02
N TYR A 232 -28.99 -5.73 8.22
CA TYR A 232 -28.40 -5.57 9.56
C TYR A 232 -28.00 -4.13 9.86
N LEU A 233 -28.99 -3.24 9.94
CA LEU A 233 -28.89 -1.96 10.65
C LEU A 233 -30.29 -1.61 11.18
N SER A 234 -30.77 -2.41 12.13
CA SER A 234 -31.73 -1.95 13.13
C SER A 234 -30.93 -1.42 14.30
N ALA A 235 -30.64 -0.11 14.28
CA ALA A 235 -30.34 0.62 15.50
C ALA A 235 -31.33 1.78 15.55
N HIS A 236 -32.17 1.73 16.58
CA HIS A 236 -33.15 2.73 16.92
C HIS A 236 -32.48 4.08 17.27
N VAL A 237 -33.21 5.14 16.88
CA VAL A 237 -33.11 6.58 17.21
C VAL A 237 -32.05 7.37 16.47
#